data_AF-A0AAQ0J1N6-F1
#
_entry.id   AF-A0AAQ0J1N6-F1
#
_cell.length_a   1.000
_cell.length_b   1.000
_cell.length_c   1.000
_cell.angle_alpha   90.00
_cell.angle_beta   90.00
_cell.angle_gamma   90.00
#
_symmetry.space_group_name_H-M   'P 1'
#
loop_
_entity.id
_entity.type
_entity.pdbx_description
1 polymer ?
#
loop_
_entity_poly.entity_id
_entity_poly.type
_entity_poly.pdbx_seq_one_letter_code
_entity_poly.pdbx_strand_id
1 'polypeptide(L)' 'MTLGNVVADRLEKTAVGGFDVFKISKEAFSIYQDPELSLTENLNMALLSLIAMEDGPEFEMIEKEFWILLSEIRQM' A
#
# COMPACT_ATOMS: atom_id res chain seq x y z
N MET A 1 12.12 -13.56 3.08
CA MET A 1 11.15 -12.61 2.49
C MET A 1 11.48 -11.23 3.06
N THR A 2 11.66 -10.20 2.23
CA THR A 2 11.93 -8.83 2.73
C THR A 2 10.64 -8.21 3.26
N LEU A 3 10.76 -7.18 4.10
CA LEU A 3 9.60 -6.44 4.60
C LEU A 3 8.77 -5.86 3.45
N GLY A 4 9.43 -5.29 2.43
CA GLY A 4 8.76 -4.81 1.22
C GLY A 4 7.93 -5.90 0.52
N ASN A 5 8.44 -7.12 0.41
CA ASN A 5 7.66 -8.23 -0.16
C ASN A 5 6.44 -8.59 0.68
N VAL A 6 6.53 -8.58 2.01
CA VAL A 6 5.39 -8.85 2.90
C VAL A 6 4.31 -7.78 2.74
N VAL A 7 4.70 -6.51 2.72
CA VAL A 7 3.78 -5.37 2.52
C VAL A 7 3.12 -5.45 1.14
N ALA A 8 3.91 -5.64 0.08
CA ALA A 8 3.39 -5.73 -1.27
C ALA A 8 2.43 -6.91 -1.45
N ASP A 9 2.72 -8.08 -0.88
CA ASP A 9 1.85 -9.25 -0.97
C ASP A 9 0.50 -9.02 -0.27
N ARG A 10 0.47 -8.30 0.86
CA ARG A 10 -0.78 -7.97 1.56
C ARG A 10 -1.65 -7.02 0.74
N LEU A 11 -1.04 -5.99 0.18
CA LEU A 11 -1.71 -5.02 -0.68
C LEU A 11 -2.20 -5.66 -1.99
N GLU A 12 -1.36 -6.47 -2.63
CA GLU A 12 -1.73 -7.21 -3.84
C GLU A 12 -2.93 -8.14 -3.59
N LYS A 13 -2.91 -8.92 -2.50
CA LYS A 13 -4.06 -9.77 -2.12
C LYS A 13 -5.35 -8.99 -1.96
N THR A 14 -5.27 -7.75 -1.49
CA THR A 14 -6.44 -6.87 -1.31
C THR A 14 -7.00 -6.40 -2.66
N ALA A 15 -6.13 -6.21 -3.66
CA ALA A 15 -6.52 -5.84 -5.02
C ALA A 15 -6.95 -7.05 -5.89
N VAL A 16 -6.75 -8.29 -5.44
CA VAL A 16 -7.23 -9.48 -6.16
C VAL A 16 -8.75 -9.42 -6.30
N GLY A 17 -9.22 -9.45 -7.55
CA GLY A 17 -10.66 -9.37 -7.87
C GLY A 17 -11.16 -7.95 -8.16
N GLY A 18 -10.29 -6.94 -8.14
CA GLY A 18 -10.58 -5.59 -8.61
C GLY A 18 -9.86 -4.51 -7.79
N PHE A 19 -9.33 -3.51 -8.47
CA PHE A 19 -8.76 -2.32 -7.85
C PHE A 19 -9.86 -1.51 -7.14
N ASP A 20 -9.75 -1.37 -5.83
CA ASP A 20 -10.72 -0.69 -4.96
C ASP A 20 -9.97 0.19 -3.98
N VAL A 21 -10.07 1.50 -4.19
CA VAL A 21 -9.37 2.54 -3.42
C VAL A 21 -9.63 2.39 -1.92
N PHE A 22 -10.88 2.19 -1.50
CA PHE A 22 -11.24 2.10 -0.09
C PHE A 22 -10.66 0.85 0.56
N LYS A 23 -10.67 -0.29 -0.13
CA LYS A 23 -10.06 -1.52 0.41
C LYS A 23 -8.55 -1.38 0.54
N ILE A 24 -7.90 -0.80 -0.46
CA ILE A 24 -6.45 -0.62 -0.49
C ILE A 24 -6.01 0.35 0.61
N SER A 25 -6.67 1.51 0.74
CA SER A 25 -6.39 2.48 1.81
C SER A 25 -6.52 1.83 3.20
N LYS A 26 -7.60 1.08 3.43
CA LYS A 26 -7.81 0.39 4.71
C LYS A 26 -6.76 -0.67 5.02
N GLU A 27 -6.34 -1.46 4.03
CA GLU A 27 -5.25 -2.43 4.22
C GLU A 27 -3.92 -1.72 4.48
N ALA A 28 -3.63 -0.64 3.75
CA ALA A 28 -2.43 0.17 3.98
C ALA A 28 -2.40 0.74 5.41
N PHE A 29 -3.54 1.22 5.92
CA PHE A 29 -3.67 1.65 7.32
C PHE A 29 -3.45 0.50 8.30
N SER A 30 -3.99 -0.69 8.02
CA SER A 30 -3.77 -1.87 8.87
C SER A 30 -2.31 -2.30 8.92
N ILE A 31 -1.58 -2.21 7.79
CA ILE A 31 -0.14 -2.48 7.74
C ILE A 31 0.62 -1.41 8.51
N TYR A 32 0.23 -0.14 8.35
CA TYR A 32 0.88 0.99 9.00
C TYR A 32 0.83 0.93 10.53
N GLN A 33 -0.27 0.40 11.08
CA GLN A 33 -0.47 0.26 12.52
C GLN A 33 0.07 -1.07 13.10
N ASP A 34 0.60 -1.95 12.25
CA ASP A 34 1.05 -3.28 12.67
C ASP A 34 2.35 -3.18 13.50
N PRO A 35 2.31 -3.46 14.82
CA PRO A 35 3.49 -3.30 15.68
C PRO A 35 4.58 -4.34 15.39
N GLU A 36 4.27 -5.40 14.65
CA GLU A 36 5.25 -6.41 14.24
C GLU A 36 6.08 -5.95 13.03
N LEU A 37 5.64 -4.90 12.32
CA LEU A 37 6.32 -4.36 11.15
C LEU A 37 7.14 -3.12 11.50
N SER A 38 8.46 -3.28 11.55
CA SER A 38 9.39 -2.15 11.69
C SER A 38 9.57 -1.44 10.35
N LEU A 39 8.65 -0.56 10.00
CA LEU A 39 8.64 0.17 8.73
C LEU A 39 9.89 1.05 8.54
N THR A 40 10.44 1.01 7.32
CA THR A 40 11.42 2.00 6.88
C THR A 40 10.72 3.31 6.50
N GLU A 41 11.48 4.40 6.40
CA GLU A 41 10.92 5.70 5.99
C GLU A 41 10.23 5.63 4.62
N ASN A 42 10.84 4.93 3.65
CA ASN A 42 10.26 4.78 2.32
C ASN A 42 8.94 3.99 2.33
N LEU A 43 8.89 2.89 3.10
CA LEU A 43 7.65 2.11 3.26
C LEU A 43 6.57 2.90 3.98
N ASN A 44 6.95 3.66 5.01
CA ASN A 44 6.04 4.57 5.70
C ASN A 44 5.39 5.56 4.73
N MET A 45 6.19 6.24 3.90
CA MET A 45 5.67 7.21 2.92
C MET A 45 4.77 6.55 1.87
N ALA A 46 5.13 5.36 1.39
CA ALA A 46 4.30 4.61 0.45
C ALA A 46 2.93 4.25 1.07
N LEU A 47 2.91 3.77 2.31
CA LEU A 47 1.66 3.45 3.01
C LEU A 47 0.81 4.69 3.29
N LEU A 48 1.41 5.80 3.72
CA LEU A 48 0.71 7.07 3.91
C LEU A 48 0.06 7.58 2.62
N SER A 49 0.73 7.40 1.48
CA SER A 49 0.18 7.78 0.18
C SER A 49 -1.05 6.94 -0.18
N LEU A 50 -1.03 5.64 0.12
CA LEU A 50 -2.17 4.74 -0.08
C LEU A 50 -3.33 5.04 0.88
N ILE A 51 -3.03 5.39 2.14
CA ILE A 51 -4.04 5.77 3.13
C ILE A 51 -4.78 7.02 2.65
N ALA A 52 -4.05 8.04 2.20
CA ALA A 52 -4.63 9.30 1.74
C ALA A 52 -5.57 9.17 0.53
N MET A 53 -5.55 8.05 -0.21
CA MET A 53 -6.45 7.84 -1.36
C MET A 53 -7.94 7.89 -0.96
N GLU A 54 -8.29 7.65 0.30
CA GLU A 54 -9.69 7.77 0.77
C GLU A 54 -10.10 9.21 1.13
N ASP A 55 -9.15 10.14 1.24
CA ASP A 55 -9.41 11.53 1.66
C ASP A 55 -10.01 12.39 0.53
N GLY A 56 -9.77 12.01 -0.74
CA GLY A 56 -10.36 12.69 -1.89
C GLY A 56 -9.72 12.32 -3.24
N PRO A 57 -10.39 12.65 -4.36
CA PRO A 57 -9.93 12.33 -5.72
C PRO A 57 -8.55 12.90 -6.08
N GLU A 58 -8.12 13.96 -5.41
CA GLU A 58 -6.79 14.56 -5.58
C GLU A 58 -5.65 13.67 -5.08
N PHE A 59 -5.95 12.68 -4.24
CA PHE A 59 -5.02 11.70 -3.69
C PHE A 59 -5.21 10.31 -4.28
N GLU A 60 -6.29 10.08 -5.03
CA GLU A 60 -6.57 8.80 -5.65
C GLU A 60 -5.49 8.44 -6.69
N MET A 61 -4.94 7.25 -6.56
CA MET A 61 -4.12 6.64 -7.60
C MET A 61 -5.00 5.83 -8.55
N ILE A 62 -4.63 5.81 -9.82
CA ILE A 62 -5.22 4.84 -10.76
C ILE A 62 -4.57 3.47 -10.58
N GLU A 63 -5.27 2.40 -11.01
CA GLU A 63 -4.80 1.02 -10.87
C GLU A 63 -3.36 0.81 -11.37
N LYS A 64 -3.00 1.43 -12.50
CA LYS A 64 -1.64 1.33 -13.05
C LYS A 64 -0.58 1.89 -12.11
N GLU A 65 -0.85 3.02 -11.46
CA GLU A 65 0.07 3.67 -10.52
C GLU A 65 0.26 2.82 -9.26
N PHE A 66 -0.83 2.22 -8.77
CA PHE A 66 -0.77 1.26 -7.67
C PHE A 66 0.13 0.06 -7.97
N TRP A 67 0.01 -0.55 -9.15
CA TRP A 67 0.86 -1.69 -9.53
C TRP A 67 2.34 -1.30 -9.67
N ILE A 68 2.63 -0.07 -10.12
CA ILE A 68 4.00 0.47 -10.15
C ILE A 68 4.53 0.61 -8.72
N LEU A 69 3.75 1.24 -7.83
CA LEU A 69 4.12 1.41 -6.42
C LEU A 69 4.37 0.06 -5.73
N LEU A 70 3.56 -0.97 -5.99
CA LEU A 70 3.81 -2.32 -5.46
C LEU A 70 5.16 -2.88 -5.93
N SER A 71 5.51 -2.68 -7.20
CA SER A 71 6.81 -3.10 -7.70
C SER A 71 7.97 -2.37 -7.03
N GLU A 72 7.80 -1.08 -6.70
CA GLU A 72 8.80 -0.29 -5.96
C GLU A 72 8.92 -0.75 -4.50
N ILE A 73 7.79 -0.96 -3.82
CA ILE A 73 7.72 -1.49 -2.45
C ILE A 73 8.48 -2.82 -2.34
N ARG A 74 8.39 -3.71 -3.34
CA ARG A 74 9.10 -4.99 -3.34
C ARG A 74 10.63 -4.85 -3.35
N GLN A 75 11.15 -3.71 -3.81
CA GLN A 75 12.58 -3.43 -3.91
C GLN A 75 13.13 -2.70 -2.66
N MET A 76 12.26 -2.30 -1.74
CA MET A 76 12.60 -1.69 -0.45
C MET A 76 12.87 -2.75 0.63
#